data_AF-A0A8T5ZNV4-F1
#
_entry.id   AF-A0A8T5ZNV4-F1
#
_cell.length_a   1.000
_cell.length_b   1.000
_cell.length_c   1.000
_cell.angle_alpha   90.00
_cell.angle_beta   90.00
_cell.angle_gamma   90.00
#
_symmetry.space_group_name_H-M   'P 1'
#
loop_
_entity.id
_entity.type
_entity.pdbx_description
1 polymer ?
#
loop_
_entity_poly.entity_id
_entity_poly.type
_entity_poly.pdbx_seq_one_letter_code
_entity_poly.pdbx_strand_id
1 'polypeptide(L)'
;LDYGRFTRSMLLSQGQFAAFLNAKPKERAELLEELTGTEIYGQISAMVFEQHKSARTELEKLQAQASGVALLTPEQVQSLTASLQVLTNEEKQLLTAQQQEQQSLNWLTRLDELQQEASRRQQALQQALAEEEKAQPQLAALSLAQPARNLRPHWERIAEHSAALAHIRQQIEEVNTRLQSTMALRASIRHHAAKQSAELQQQQQSLNTWLQEHDRFRQWNNELAGWRAQFSQQTSDREHLRQWQQQLTHAEQKLNALAAITLTLTADEVATALAQHAEQRPLRQHLVALHGQIVPQQKRLAQLQVAIQNVTQEQTQRNAALNEMRQRYKEKTQQLADVKTICEQEARIKTLEAQRAQLQAGQP
;
A
#
# COMPACT_ATOMS: atom_id res chain seq x y z
N LEU A 1 -125.52 -45.45 40.52
CA LEU A 1 -126.44 -45.98 41.56
C LEU A 1 -125.79 -47.22 42.15
N ASP A 2 -125.32 -47.12 43.39
CA ASP A 2 -124.66 -48.23 44.07
C ASP A 2 -125.68 -49.29 44.52
N TYR A 3 -125.27 -50.56 44.62
CA TYR A 3 -126.14 -51.71 44.90
C TYR A 3 -126.90 -51.56 46.23
N GLY A 4 -126.25 -50.95 47.22
CA GLY A 4 -126.85 -50.63 48.53
C GLY A 4 -127.91 -49.53 48.47
N ARG A 5 -127.78 -48.57 47.54
CA ARG A 5 -128.78 -47.50 47.36
C ARG A 5 -130.06 -48.04 46.73
N PHE A 6 -129.94 -48.85 45.67
CA PHE A 6 -131.10 -49.37 44.93
C PHE A 6 -132.01 -50.27 45.78
N THR A 7 -131.41 -51.15 46.59
CA THR A 7 -132.14 -52.11 47.44
C THR A 7 -132.82 -51.46 48.64
N ARG A 8 -132.32 -50.32 49.14
CA ARG A 8 -132.87 -49.65 50.33
C ARG A 8 -133.84 -48.51 50.02
N SER A 9 -133.78 -47.89 48.83
CA SER A 9 -134.68 -46.78 48.47
C SER A 9 -135.78 -47.15 47.48
N MET A 10 -135.62 -48.21 46.67
CA MET A 10 -136.54 -48.49 45.55
C MET A 10 -137.27 -49.85 45.62
N LEU A 11 -136.69 -50.85 46.30
CA LEU A 11 -137.29 -52.19 46.45
C LEU A 11 -137.46 -52.54 47.94
N LEU A 12 -138.58 -52.12 48.54
CA LEU A 12 -138.88 -52.42 49.94
C LEU A 12 -139.35 -53.87 50.11
N SER A 13 -138.41 -54.78 50.36
CA SER A 13 -138.76 -56.10 50.89
C SER A 13 -139.18 -55.99 52.37
N GLN A 14 -140.21 -56.75 52.74
CA GLN A 14 -140.83 -56.73 54.05
C GLN A 14 -139.79 -56.99 55.15
N GLY A 15 -139.32 -55.92 55.82
CA GLY A 15 -138.33 -55.99 56.91
C GLY A 15 -137.11 -55.05 56.78
N GLN A 16 -136.80 -54.49 55.60
CA GLN A 16 -135.57 -53.68 55.43
C GLN A 16 -135.63 -52.24 55.97
N PHE A 17 -136.80 -51.71 56.33
CA PHE A 17 -136.90 -50.40 57.00
C PHE A 17 -136.27 -50.43 58.40
N ALA A 18 -136.35 -51.56 59.11
CA ALA A 18 -135.77 -51.73 60.43
C ALA A 18 -134.23 -51.66 60.43
N ALA A 19 -133.59 -52.05 59.32
CA ALA A 19 -132.14 -52.00 59.17
C ALA A 19 -131.60 -50.56 59.17
N PHE A 20 -132.36 -49.59 58.66
CA PHE A 20 -131.98 -48.17 58.67
C PHE A 20 -132.09 -47.55 60.08
N LEU A 21 -133.13 -47.92 60.84
CA LEU A 21 -133.33 -47.47 62.22
C LEU A 21 -132.32 -48.06 63.22
N ASN A 22 -131.76 -49.23 62.92
CA ASN A 22 -130.79 -49.91 63.79
C ASN A 22 -129.32 -49.76 63.34
N ALA A 23 -129.05 -49.12 62.19
CA ALA A 23 -127.69 -48.88 61.72
C ALA A 23 -126.89 -48.00 62.68
N LYS A 24 -125.59 -48.30 62.82
CA LYS A 24 -124.67 -47.52 63.68
C LYS A 24 -124.52 -46.08 63.12
N PRO A 25 -124.25 -45.08 63.97
CA PRO A 25 -124.20 -43.67 63.54
C PRO A 25 -123.27 -43.39 62.35
N LYS A 26 -122.14 -44.10 62.23
CA LYS A 26 -121.21 -43.98 61.09
C LYS A 26 -121.82 -44.50 59.79
N GLU A 27 -122.39 -45.71 59.82
CA GLU A 27 -123.04 -46.33 58.66
C GLU A 27 -124.32 -45.58 58.26
N ARG A 28 -125.01 -44.97 59.24
CA ARG A 28 -126.14 -44.06 59.00
C ARG A 28 -125.68 -42.74 58.35
N ALA A 29 -124.58 -42.15 58.82
CA ALA A 29 -124.02 -40.94 58.26
C ALA A 29 -123.54 -41.16 56.82
N GLU A 30 -122.88 -42.29 56.55
CA GLU A 30 -122.42 -42.69 55.21
C GLU A 30 -123.62 -42.90 54.26
N LEU A 31 -124.66 -43.59 54.70
CA LEU A 31 -125.87 -43.77 53.89
C LEU A 31 -126.64 -42.45 53.64
N LEU A 32 -126.65 -41.53 54.62
CA LEU A 32 -127.28 -40.22 54.50
C LEU A 32 -126.48 -39.27 53.59
N GLU A 33 -125.16 -39.30 53.71
CA GLU A 33 -124.22 -38.55 52.86
C GLU A 33 -124.38 -38.97 51.39
N GLU A 34 -124.53 -40.28 51.18
CA GLU A 34 -124.82 -40.88 49.89
C GLU A 34 -126.21 -40.54 49.33
N LEU A 35 -127.26 -40.50 50.16
CA LEU A 35 -128.62 -40.16 49.72
C LEU A 35 -128.80 -38.67 49.41
N THR A 36 -128.03 -37.79 50.05
CA THR A 36 -128.13 -36.33 49.92
C THR A 36 -127.14 -35.72 48.92
N GLY A 37 -126.22 -36.53 48.37
CA GLY A 37 -125.20 -36.05 47.43
C GLY A 37 -124.12 -35.20 48.10
N THR A 38 -123.89 -35.39 49.41
CA THR A 38 -122.92 -34.61 50.19
C THR A 38 -121.60 -35.35 50.43
N GLU A 39 -121.26 -36.33 49.58
CA GLU A 39 -120.03 -37.16 49.66
C GLU A 39 -118.73 -36.35 49.60
N ILE A 40 -118.85 -35.09 49.18
CA ILE A 40 -117.77 -34.11 49.17
C ILE A 40 -117.18 -33.84 50.56
N TYR A 41 -117.94 -33.96 51.65
CA TYR A 41 -117.43 -33.67 53.00
C TYR A 41 -116.56 -34.79 53.55
N GLY A 42 -116.89 -36.06 53.27
CA GLY A 42 -116.00 -37.19 53.53
C GLY A 42 -114.67 -37.06 52.77
N GLN A 43 -114.73 -36.65 51.50
CA GLN A 43 -113.53 -36.40 50.68
C GLN A 43 -112.70 -35.21 51.20
N ILE A 44 -113.33 -34.11 51.59
CA ILE A 44 -112.64 -32.96 52.20
C ILE A 44 -111.99 -33.37 53.52
N SER A 45 -112.68 -34.15 54.36
CA SER A 45 -112.12 -34.66 55.63
C SER A 45 -110.89 -35.56 55.39
N ALA A 46 -110.97 -36.47 54.42
CA ALA A 46 -109.84 -37.31 54.03
C ALA A 46 -108.66 -36.49 53.47
N MET A 47 -108.94 -35.47 52.65
CA MET A 47 -107.91 -34.59 52.10
C MET A 47 -107.25 -33.71 53.17
N VAL A 48 -108.03 -33.18 54.13
CA VAL A 48 -107.50 -32.45 55.29
C VAL A 48 -106.63 -33.36 56.15
N PHE A 49 -107.04 -34.62 56.35
CA PHE A 49 -106.23 -35.58 57.09
C PHE A 49 -104.92 -35.92 56.37
N GLU A 50 -104.94 -36.15 55.06
CA GLU A 50 -103.73 -36.40 54.27
C GLU A 50 -102.80 -35.17 54.19
N GLN A 51 -103.35 -33.96 54.06
CA GLN A 51 -102.54 -32.74 54.14
C GLN A 51 -101.93 -32.54 55.52
N HIS A 52 -102.69 -32.76 56.60
CA HIS A 52 -102.16 -32.67 57.95
C HIS A 52 -101.08 -33.73 58.22
N LYS A 53 -101.29 -34.96 57.75
CA LYS A 53 -100.34 -36.07 57.88
C LYS A 53 -99.05 -35.77 57.13
N SER A 54 -99.13 -35.33 55.87
CA SER A 54 -97.96 -34.97 55.06
C SER A 54 -97.19 -33.80 55.67
N ALA A 55 -97.87 -32.71 56.05
CA ALA A 55 -97.25 -31.56 56.71
C ALA A 55 -96.57 -31.95 58.04
N ARG A 56 -97.18 -32.85 58.80
CA ARG A 56 -96.58 -33.38 60.04
C ARG A 56 -95.31 -34.19 59.79
N THR A 57 -95.31 -35.09 58.81
CA THR A 57 -94.09 -35.84 58.45
C THR A 57 -92.96 -34.94 57.95
N GLU A 58 -93.30 -33.88 57.22
CA GLU A 58 -92.30 -32.91 56.73
C GLU A 58 -91.70 -32.09 57.87
N LEU A 59 -92.53 -31.68 58.84
CA LEU A 59 -92.08 -31.04 60.06
C LEU A 59 -91.19 -31.96 60.89
N GLU A 60 -91.57 -33.22 61.10
CA GLU A 60 -90.75 -34.20 61.82
C GLU A 60 -89.38 -34.41 61.16
N LYS A 61 -89.31 -34.42 59.82
CA LYS A 61 -88.05 -34.50 59.07
C LYS A 61 -87.16 -33.28 59.25
N LEU A 62 -87.73 -32.07 59.16
CA LEU A 62 -86.99 -30.82 59.40
C LEU A 62 -86.49 -30.73 60.85
N GLN A 63 -87.28 -31.22 61.79
CA GLN A 63 -86.94 -31.24 63.21
C GLN A 63 -85.79 -32.22 63.50
N ALA A 64 -85.79 -33.39 62.85
CA ALA A 64 -84.67 -34.33 62.91
C ALA A 64 -83.39 -33.75 62.30
N GLN A 65 -83.49 -33.06 61.15
CA GLN A 65 -82.35 -32.38 60.52
C GLN A 65 -81.78 -31.25 61.41
N ALA A 66 -82.65 -30.45 62.03
CA ALA A 66 -82.22 -29.42 62.97
C ALA A 66 -81.55 -30.00 64.23
N SER A 67 -82.03 -31.15 64.72
CA SER A 67 -81.44 -31.84 65.88
C SER A 67 -80.07 -32.48 65.60
N GLY A 68 -79.75 -32.75 64.32
CA GLY A 68 -78.46 -33.31 63.90
C GLY A 68 -77.34 -32.29 63.76
N VAL A 69 -77.64 -30.98 63.76
CA VAL A 69 -76.64 -29.91 63.69
C VAL A 69 -76.29 -29.48 65.11
N ALA A 70 -75.16 -29.97 65.61
CA ALA A 70 -74.60 -29.49 66.88
C ALA A 70 -74.08 -28.06 66.71
N LEU A 71 -74.93 -27.09 67.02
CA LEU A 71 -74.57 -25.68 67.06
C LEU A 71 -73.62 -25.44 68.23
N LEU A 72 -72.48 -24.82 67.96
CA LEU A 72 -71.58 -24.35 69.01
C LEU A 72 -72.37 -23.41 69.93
N THR A 73 -72.25 -23.62 71.24
CA THR A 73 -72.89 -22.71 72.17
C THR A 73 -72.18 -21.34 72.10
N PRO A 74 -72.89 -20.24 72.38
CA PRO A 74 -72.26 -18.92 72.39
C PRO A 74 -71.03 -18.86 73.32
N GLU A 75 -71.00 -19.64 74.40
CA GLU A 75 -69.86 -19.76 75.31
C GLU A 75 -68.65 -20.46 74.65
N GLN A 76 -68.87 -21.47 73.82
CA GLN A 76 -67.81 -22.15 73.06
C GLN A 76 -67.22 -21.23 71.99
N VAL A 77 -68.06 -20.46 71.28
CA VAL A 77 -67.60 -19.47 70.31
C VAL A 77 -66.80 -18.36 71.00
N GLN A 78 -67.29 -17.87 72.14
CA GLN A 78 -66.58 -16.84 72.92
C GLN A 78 -65.23 -17.36 73.44
N SER A 79 -65.16 -18.57 73.98
CA SER A 79 -63.90 -19.13 74.50
C SER A 79 -62.87 -19.38 73.40
N LEU A 80 -63.28 -19.90 72.23
CA LEU A 80 -62.40 -20.07 71.08
C LEU A 80 -61.93 -18.72 70.50
N THR A 81 -62.81 -17.72 70.45
CA THR A 81 -62.45 -16.38 69.96
C THR A 81 -61.47 -15.70 70.91
N ALA A 82 -61.67 -15.82 72.22
CA ALA A 82 -60.73 -15.32 73.23
C ALA A 82 -59.37 -16.03 73.14
N SER A 83 -59.37 -17.35 72.98
CA SER A 83 -58.14 -18.14 72.80
C SER A 83 -57.36 -17.74 71.55
N LEU A 84 -58.06 -17.55 70.41
CA LEU A 84 -57.47 -17.03 69.19
C LEU A 84 -56.85 -15.64 69.39
N GLN A 85 -57.53 -14.74 70.11
CA GLN A 85 -56.99 -13.41 70.39
C GLN A 85 -55.72 -13.46 71.26
N VAL A 86 -55.69 -14.32 72.28
CA VAL A 86 -54.50 -14.52 73.12
C VAL A 86 -53.33 -15.04 72.29
N LEU A 87 -53.54 -16.11 71.52
CA LEU A 87 -52.51 -16.69 70.65
C LEU A 87 -52.01 -15.69 69.60
N THR A 88 -52.91 -14.89 69.02
CA THR A 88 -52.54 -13.84 68.04
C THR A 88 -51.69 -12.74 68.69
N ASN A 89 -51.98 -12.37 69.94
CA ASN A 89 -51.20 -11.38 70.67
C ASN A 89 -49.82 -11.93 71.07
N GLU A 90 -49.76 -13.19 71.50
CA GLU A 90 -48.50 -13.90 71.79
C GLU A 90 -47.63 -14.01 70.53
N GLU A 91 -48.20 -14.38 69.38
CA GLU A 91 -47.48 -14.42 68.10
C GLU A 91 -46.90 -13.05 67.74
N LYS A 92 -47.69 -11.98 67.87
CA LYS A 92 -47.20 -10.61 67.61
C LYS A 92 -46.04 -10.24 68.53
N GLN A 93 -46.13 -10.56 69.82
CA GLN A 93 -45.04 -10.30 70.78
C GLN A 93 -43.78 -11.07 70.40
N LEU A 94 -43.90 -12.36 70.08
CA LEU A 94 -42.78 -13.19 69.65
C LEU A 94 -42.14 -12.68 68.36
N LEU A 95 -42.94 -12.25 67.38
CA LEU A 95 -42.42 -11.66 66.14
C LEU A 95 -41.66 -10.36 66.41
N THR A 96 -42.16 -9.49 67.29
CA THR A 96 -41.43 -8.27 67.66
C THR A 96 -40.12 -8.57 68.38
N ALA A 97 -40.10 -9.54 69.29
CA ALA A 97 -38.89 -9.97 69.99
C ALA A 97 -37.87 -10.59 69.01
N GLN A 98 -38.32 -11.44 68.09
CA GLN A 98 -37.48 -12.02 67.04
C GLN A 98 -36.86 -10.92 66.17
N GLN A 99 -37.63 -9.91 65.78
CA GLN A 99 -37.13 -8.81 64.95
C GLN A 99 -36.06 -7.99 65.70
N GLN A 100 -36.23 -7.74 67.00
CA GLN A 100 -35.24 -7.05 67.82
C GLN A 100 -33.95 -7.86 67.95
N GLU A 101 -34.04 -9.16 68.22
CA GLU A 101 -32.86 -10.05 68.27
C GLU A 101 -32.14 -10.12 66.92
N GLN A 102 -32.88 -10.16 65.81
CA GLN A 102 -32.28 -10.16 64.49
C GLN A 102 -31.53 -8.84 64.19
N GLN A 103 -32.06 -7.70 64.66
CA GLN A 103 -31.34 -6.41 64.56
C GLN A 103 -30.06 -6.42 65.41
N SER A 104 -30.11 -6.98 66.62
CA SER A 104 -28.93 -7.12 67.49
C SER A 104 -27.84 -7.98 66.84
N LEU A 105 -28.22 -9.13 66.26
CA LEU A 105 -27.29 -10.01 65.53
C LEU A 105 -26.69 -9.33 64.29
N ASN A 106 -27.50 -8.60 63.53
CA ASN A 106 -27.00 -7.84 62.38
C ASN A 106 -26.01 -6.75 62.82
N TRP A 107 -26.28 -6.07 63.94
CA TRP A 107 -25.37 -5.07 64.49
C TRP A 107 -24.05 -5.68 64.94
N LEU A 108 -24.06 -6.82 65.64
CA LEU A 108 -22.86 -7.54 66.06
C LEU A 108 -22.03 -8.01 64.86
N THR A 109 -22.69 -8.58 63.85
CA THR A 109 -22.03 -8.98 62.60
C THR A 109 -21.35 -7.79 61.94
N ARG A 110 -22.07 -6.66 61.86
CA ARG A 110 -21.53 -5.44 61.24
C ARG A 110 -20.36 -4.85 62.04
N LEU A 111 -20.41 -4.94 63.37
CA LEU A 111 -19.32 -4.50 64.23
C LEU A 111 -18.05 -5.31 63.98
N ASP A 112 -18.15 -6.64 63.90
CA ASP A 112 -17.02 -7.52 63.62
C ASP A 112 -16.41 -7.23 62.23
N GLU A 113 -17.25 -7.07 61.21
CA GLU A 113 -16.81 -6.68 59.86
C GLU A 113 -16.00 -5.38 59.88
N LEU A 114 -16.52 -4.34 60.55
CA LEU A 114 -15.85 -3.04 60.63
C LEU A 114 -14.55 -3.11 61.42
N GLN A 115 -14.49 -3.92 62.49
CA GLN A 115 -13.26 -4.14 63.25
C GLN A 115 -12.19 -4.84 62.42
N GLN A 116 -12.57 -5.86 61.64
CA GLN A 116 -11.66 -6.54 60.71
C GLN A 116 -11.16 -5.59 59.62
N GLU A 117 -12.04 -4.77 59.03
CA GLU A 117 -11.65 -3.76 58.05
C GLU A 117 -10.68 -2.72 58.62
N ALA A 118 -10.95 -2.21 59.84
CA ALA A 118 -10.08 -1.25 60.50
C ALA A 118 -8.68 -1.83 60.75
N SER A 119 -8.62 -3.08 61.22
CA SER A 119 -7.35 -3.81 61.42
C SER A 119 -6.56 -3.96 60.11
N ARG A 120 -7.22 -4.38 59.02
CA ARG A 120 -6.59 -4.51 57.70
C ARG A 120 -6.05 -3.19 57.18
N ARG A 121 -6.82 -2.10 57.30
CA ARG A 121 -6.38 -0.76 56.87
C ARG A 121 -5.22 -0.26 57.71
N GLN A 122 -5.21 -0.52 59.02
CA GLN A 122 -4.12 -0.14 59.89
C GLN A 122 -2.82 -0.87 59.52
N GLN A 123 -2.90 -2.17 59.22
CA GLN A 123 -1.76 -2.94 58.73
C GLN A 123 -1.25 -2.41 57.38
N ALA A 124 -2.15 -2.12 56.44
CA ALA A 124 -1.77 -1.56 55.14
C ALA A 124 -1.08 -0.19 55.28
N LEU A 125 -1.58 0.67 56.19
CA LEU A 125 -0.94 1.96 56.47
C LEU A 125 0.47 1.77 57.05
N GLN A 126 0.64 0.85 58.01
CA GLN A 126 1.96 0.56 58.58
C GLN A 126 2.93 0.01 57.53
N GLN A 127 2.46 -0.83 56.62
CA GLN A 127 3.28 -1.34 55.52
C GLN A 127 3.70 -0.20 54.57
N ALA A 128 2.78 0.67 54.17
CA ALA A 128 3.07 1.81 53.30
C ALA A 128 4.10 2.76 53.94
N LEU A 129 3.97 3.07 55.22
CA LEU A 129 4.93 3.90 55.95
C LEU A 129 6.31 3.25 56.03
N ALA A 130 6.37 1.93 56.26
CA ALA A 130 7.64 1.19 56.28
C ALA A 130 8.30 1.12 54.89
N GLU A 131 7.51 1.04 53.82
CA GLU A 131 8.01 1.11 52.44
C GLU A 131 8.54 2.50 52.11
N GLU A 132 7.86 3.56 52.54
CA GLU A 132 8.32 4.94 52.40
C GLU A 132 9.65 5.17 53.12
N GLU A 133 9.77 4.70 54.37
CA GLU A 133 11.01 4.80 55.15
C GLU A 133 12.16 4.02 54.48
N LYS A 134 11.89 2.82 53.95
CA LYS A 134 12.87 2.05 53.17
C LYS A 134 13.27 2.74 51.86
N ALA A 135 12.37 3.48 51.23
CA ALA A 135 12.61 4.22 49.99
C ALA A 135 13.29 5.58 50.22
N GLN A 136 13.25 6.11 51.44
CA GLN A 136 13.84 7.38 51.82
C GLN A 136 15.31 7.60 51.38
N PRO A 137 16.24 6.64 51.49
CA PRO A 137 17.60 6.81 50.97
C PRO A 137 17.62 6.98 49.45
N GLN A 138 16.76 6.29 48.71
CA GLN A 138 16.68 6.41 47.24
C GLN A 138 16.09 7.78 46.85
N LEU A 139 15.06 8.23 47.56
CA LEU A 139 14.49 9.57 47.38
C LEU A 139 15.50 10.67 47.68
N ALA A 140 16.32 10.51 48.72
CA ALA A 140 17.40 11.43 49.05
C ALA A 140 18.51 11.43 47.97
N ALA A 141 18.89 10.26 47.44
CA ALA A 141 19.84 10.18 46.33
C ALA A 141 19.30 10.85 45.06
N LEU A 142 18.00 10.68 44.78
CA LEU A 142 17.34 11.29 43.63
C LEU A 142 17.26 12.82 43.76
N SER A 143 16.93 13.33 44.96
CA SER A 143 16.88 14.78 45.20
C SER A 143 18.26 15.44 45.05
N LEU A 144 19.33 14.75 45.46
CA LEU A 144 20.71 15.19 45.24
C LEU A 144 21.14 15.11 43.76
N ALA A 145 20.67 14.10 43.03
CA ALA A 145 20.97 13.93 41.61
C ALA A 145 20.20 14.91 40.70
N GLN A 146 19.06 15.41 41.14
CA GLN A 146 18.21 16.34 40.37
C GLN A 146 18.91 17.64 39.96
N PRO A 147 19.61 18.37 40.85
CA PRO A 147 20.40 19.54 40.44
C PRO A 147 21.59 19.15 39.53
N ALA A 148 22.23 17.99 39.76
CA ALA A 148 23.32 17.52 38.92
C ALA A 148 22.85 17.20 37.49
N ARG A 149 21.59 16.78 37.32
CA ARG A 149 20.99 16.56 35.99
C ARG A 149 20.95 17.81 35.14
N ASN A 150 20.83 19.00 35.73
CA ASN A 150 20.88 20.26 35.00
C ASN A 150 22.26 20.55 34.41
N LEU A 151 23.32 19.97 34.99
CA LEU A 151 24.70 20.11 34.50
C LEU A 151 25.06 19.09 33.42
N ARG A 152 24.22 18.07 33.21
CA ARG A 152 24.48 16.98 32.25
C ARG A 152 24.76 17.48 30.82
N PRO A 153 23.98 18.42 30.23
CA PRO A 153 24.27 18.90 28.88
C PRO A 153 25.62 19.59 28.77
N HIS A 154 26.04 20.31 29.82
CA HIS A 154 27.35 20.96 29.86
C HIS A 154 28.48 19.95 29.98
N TRP A 155 28.32 18.92 30.82
CA TRP A 155 29.28 17.83 30.95
C TRP A 155 29.42 17.03 29.65
N GLU A 156 28.31 16.68 29.00
CA GLU A 156 28.30 15.99 27.71
C GLU A 156 29.04 16.84 26.64
N ARG A 157 28.78 18.15 26.59
CA ARG A 157 29.49 19.06 25.68
C ARG A 157 30.99 19.14 25.97
N ILE A 158 31.41 19.15 27.24
CA ILE A 158 32.82 19.12 27.62
C ILE A 158 33.45 17.78 27.20
N ALA A 159 32.76 16.66 27.40
CA ALA A 159 33.23 15.34 26.99
C ALA A 159 33.42 15.26 25.47
N GLU A 160 32.45 15.72 24.69
CA GLU A 160 32.54 15.81 23.23
C GLU A 160 33.72 16.67 22.77
N HIS A 161 33.87 17.88 23.34
CA HIS A 161 34.99 18.75 23.00
C HIS A 161 36.34 18.13 23.40
N SER A 162 36.42 17.44 24.53
CA SER A 162 37.65 16.77 24.98
C SER A 162 38.04 15.63 24.02
N ALA A 163 37.07 14.85 23.54
CA ALA A 163 37.29 13.80 22.55
C ALA A 163 37.71 14.39 21.20
N ALA A 164 37.07 15.47 20.75
CA ALA A 164 37.44 16.17 19.52
C ALA A 164 38.86 16.74 19.60
N LEU A 165 39.24 17.35 20.73
CA LEU A 165 40.59 17.85 20.95
C LEU A 165 41.62 16.73 20.95
N ALA A 166 41.34 15.58 21.58
CA ALA A 166 42.22 14.42 21.54
C ALA A 166 42.43 13.91 20.10
N HIS A 167 41.36 13.84 19.32
CA HIS A 167 41.43 13.43 17.91
C HIS A 167 42.24 14.41 17.06
N ILE A 168 42.01 15.72 17.21
CA ILE A 168 42.77 16.75 16.49
C ILE A 168 44.25 16.68 16.86
N ARG A 169 44.60 16.47 18.13
CA ARG A 169 46.00 16.30 18.55
C ARG A 169 46.66 15.11 17.87
N GLN A 170 45.98 13.98 17.79
CA GLN A 170 46.48 12.80 17.07
C GLN A 170 46.69 13.11 15.58
N GLN A 171 45.74 13.77 14.92
CA GLN A 171 45.87 14.16 13.51
C GLN A 171 47.07 15.10 13.29
N ILE A 172 47.29 16.06 14.18
CA ILE A 172 48.46 16.96 14.11
C ILE A 172 49.76 16.15 14.19
N GLU A 173 49.82 15.16 15.08
CA GLU A 173 51.00 14.32 15.25
C GLU A 173 51.25 13.42 14.02
N GLU A 174 50.20 12.85 13.44
CA GLU A 174 50.27 12.10 12.18
C GLU A 174 50.72 12.98 11.00
N VAL A 175 50.21 14.20 10.89
CA VAL A 175 50.63 15.14 9.83
C VAL A 175 52.07 15.58 10.03
N ASN A 176 52.48 15.89 11.27
CA ASN A 176 53.85 16.28 11.58
C ASN A 176 54.84 15.15 11.29
N THR A 177 54.53 13.91 11.66
CA THR A 177 55.39 12.75 11.36
C THR A 177 55.50 12.50 9.86
N ARG A 178 54.39 12.63 9.10
CA ARG A 178 54.41 12.57 7.62
C ARG A 178 55.22 13.71 7.01
N LEU A 179 55.12 14.92 7.54
CA LEU A 179 55.90 16.06 7.06
C LEU A 179 57.40 15.84 7.31
N GLN A 180 57.78 15.38 8.52
CA GLN A 180 59.17 15.07 8.85
C GLN A 180 59.74 13.96 7.95
N SER A 181 58.98 12.90 7.70
CA SER A 181 59.44 11.80 6.84
C SER A 181 59.60 12.24 5.38
N THR A 182 58.68 13.05 4.85
CA THR A 182 58.79 13.60 3.49
C THR A 182 59.93 14.62 3.36
N MET A 183 60.18 15.43 4.39
CA MET A 183 61.35 16.33 4.44
C MET A 183 62.66 15.54 4.46
N ALA A 184 62.75 14.49 5.28
CA ALA A 184 63.92 13.62 5.35
C ALA A 184 64.17 12.91 4.01
N LEU A 185 63.11 12.39 3.36
CA LEU A 185 63.21 11.78 2.04
C LEU A 185 63.72 12.77 0.99
N ARG A 186 63.15 13.99 0.95
CA ARG A 186 63.59 15.05 0.04
C ARG A 186 65.05 15.44 0.27
N ALA A 187 65.48 15.55 1.53
CA ALA A 187 66.86 15.84 1.88
C ALA A 187 67.80 14.73 1.40
N SER A 188 67.42 13.46 1.60
CA SER A 188 68.18 12.31 1.11
C SER A 188 68.29 12.29 -0.41
N ILE A 189 67.19 12.49 -1.14
CA ILE A 189 67.19 12.55 -2.62
C ILE A 189 68.13 13.67 -3.10
N ARG A 190 68.03 14.87 -2.51
CA ARG A 190 68.92 15.99 -2.86
C ARG A 190 70.38 15.68 -2.60
N HIS A 191 70.68 15.04 -1.47
CA HIS A 191 72.05 14.66 -1.13
C HIS A 191 72.61 13.65 -2.14
N HIS A 192 71.84 12.60 -2.48
CA HIS A 192 72.26 11.61 -3.48
C HIS A 192 72.43 12.23 -4.87
N ALA A 193 71.50 13.08 -5.31
CA ALA A 193 71.60 13.78 -6.59
C ALA A 193 72.82 14.71 -6.66
N ALA A 194 73.11 15.44 -5.58
CA ALA A 194 74.30 16.29 -5.50
C ALA A 194 75.59 15.47 -5.55
N LYS A 195 75.65 14.35 -4.83
CA LYS A 195 76.80 13.43 -4.86
C LYS A 195 77.02 12.85 -6.26
N GLN A 196 75.97 12.33 -6.90
CA GLN A 196 76.04 11.78 -8.24
C GLN A 196 76.45 12.83 -9.28
N SER A 197 75.93 14.06 -9.16
CA SER A 197 76.35 15.18 -10.02
C SER A 197 77.83 15.50 -9.86
N ALA A 198 78.35 15.51 -8.62
CA ALA A 198 79.76 15.75 -8.36
C ALA A 198 80.64 14.62 -8.92
N GLU A 199 80.24 13.36 -8.77
CA GLU A 199 80.94 12.20 -9.35
C GLU A 199 80.98 12.28 -10.89
N LEU A 200 79.84 12.60 -11.53
CA LEU A 200 79.77 12.77 -12.99
C LEU A 200 80.63 13.95 -13.47
N GLN A 201 80.63 15.07 -12.75
CA GLN A 201 81.50 16.22 -13.06
C GLN A 201 82.98 15.84 -12.95
N GLN A 202 83.36 15.09 -11.91
CA GLN A 202 84.72 14.62 -11.74
C GLN A 202 85.13 13.63 -12.86
N GLN A 203 84.24 12.72 -13.25
CA GLN A 203 84.45 11.81 -14.38
C GLN A 203 84.56 12.57 -15.70
N GLN A 204 83.73 13.59 -15.92
CA GLN A 204 83.81 14.42 -17.12
C GLN A 204 85.14 15.19 -17.16
N GLN A 205 85.57 15.74 -16.03
CA GLN A 205 86.86 16.42 -15.92
C GLN A 205 88.01 15.46 -16.21
N SER A 206 88.02 14.25 -15.63
CA SER A 206 89.08 13.27 -15.88
C SER A 206 89.09 12.80 -17.34
N LEU A 207 87.93 12.57 -17.95
CA LEU A 207 87.80 12.27 -19.38
C LEU A 207 88.32 13.40 -20.26
N ASN A 208 87.98 14.65 -19.94
CA ASN A 208 88.47 15.82 -20.66
C ASN A 208 89.99 15.94 -20.56
N THR A 209 90.57 15.77 -19.36
CA THR A 209 92.02 15.76 -19.17
C THR A 209 92.67 14.64 -19.97
N TRP A 210 92.12 13.41 -19.92
CA TRP A 210 92.64 12.29 -20.69
C TRP A 210 92.58 12.52 -22.20
N LEU A 211 91.48 13.11 -22.70
CA LEU A 211 91.34 13.47 -24.11
C LEU A 211 92.35 14.53 -24.54
N GLN A 212 92.63 15.52 -23.69
CA GLN A 212 93.69 16.52 -23.94
C GLN A 212 95.08 15.86 -23.97
N GLU A 213 95.39 14.98 -23.02
CA GLU A 213 96.65 14.23 -23.01
C GLU A 213 96.80 13.32 -24.24
N HIS A 214 95.68 12.85 -24.79
CA HIS A 214 95.64 11.96 -25.95
C HIS A 214 95.02 12.61 -27.19
N ASP A 215 95.36 13.88 -27.45
CA ASP A 215 94.90 14.65 -28.62
C ASP A 215 95.12 13.94 -29.97
N ARG A 216 96.09 13.02 -30.04
CA ARG A 216 96.33 12.14 -31.20
C ARG A 216 95.07 11.38 -31.65
N PHE A 217 94.19 10.97 -30.74
CA PHE A 217 92.96 10.26 -31.10
C PHE A 217 91.95 11.19 -31.78
N ARG A 218 91.92 12.48 -31.40
CA ARG A 218 91.12 13.49 -32.08
C ARG A 218 91.65 13.76 -33.49
N GLN A 219 92.97 13.84 -33.63
CA GLN A 219 93.62 13.98 -34.94
C GLN A 219 93.33 12.77 -35.83
N TRP A 220 93.48 11.54 -35.34
CA TRP A 220 93.13 10.32 -36.08
C TRP A 220 91.65 10.25 -36.47
N ASN A 221 90.72 10.70 -35.61
CA ASN A 221 89.31 10.75 -36.00
C ASN A 221 89.05 11.75 -37.14
N ASN A 222 89.72 12.91 -37.11
CA ASN A 222 89.63 13.88 -38.21
C ASN A 222 90.26 13.34 -39.49
N GLU A 223 91.39 12.65 -39.39
CA GLU A 223 92.01 11.96 -40.53
C GLU A 223 91.06 10.87 -41.06
N LEU A 224 90.56 9.96 -40.23
CA LEU A 224 89.59 8.94 -40.65
C LEU A 224 88.34 9.52 -41.31
N ALA A 225 87.85 10.66 -40.83
CA ALA A 225 86.75 11.39 -41.48
C ALA A 225 87.16 11.94 -42.86
N GLY A 226 88.35 12.53 -42.98
CA GLY A 226 88.91 12.98 -44.25
C GLY A 226 89.13 11.83 -45.23
N TRP A 227 89.63 10.68 -44.77
CA TRP A 227 89.81 9.48 -45.57
C TRP A 227 88.46 8.92 -46.03
N ARG A 228 87.44 8.89 -45.17
CA ARG A 228 86.07 8.51 -45.56
C ARG A 228 85.50 9.45 -46.63
N ALA A 229 85.70 10.76 -46.49
CA ALA A 229 85.26 11.74 -47.49
C ALA A 229 85.98 11.54 -48.83
N GLN A 230 87.30 11.31 -48.81
CA GLN A 230 88.07 10.99 -50.02
C GLN A 230 87.63 9.68 -50.67
N PHE A 231 87.37 8.64 -49.89
CA PHE A 231 86.83 7.39 -50.44
C PHE A 231 85.45 7.60 -51.05
N SER A 232 84.56 8.37 -50.41
CA SER A 232 83.25 8.69 -50.98
C SER A 232 83.36 9.49 -52.28
N GLN A 233 84.26 10.47 -52.31
CA GLN A 233 84.56 11.26 -53.51
C GLN A 233 85.06 10.36 -54.64
N GLN A 234 85.99 9.45 -54.35
CA GLN A 234 86.56 8.54 -55.33
C GLN A 234 85.51 7.58 -55.91
N THR A 235 84.54 7.13 -55.10
CA THR A 235 83.37 6.38 -55.60
C THR A 235 82.49 7.22 -56.52
N SER A 236 82.16 8.47 -56.15
CA SER A 236 81.36 9.37 -56.98
C SER A 236 82.05 9.67 -58.31
N ASP A 237 83.36 9.95 -58.28
CA ASP A 237 84.17 10.19 -59.47
C ASP A 237 84.20 8.95 -60.38
N ARG A 238 84.32 7.74 -59.80
CA ARG A 238 84.22 6.48 -60.56
C ARG A 238 82.86 6.28 -61.21
N GLU A 239 81.78 6.68 -60.55
CA GLU A 239 80.43 6.63 -61.11
C GLU A 239 80.26 7.63 -62.26
N HIS A 240 80.74 8.86 -62.10
CA HIS A 240 80.76 9.85 -63.18
C HIS A 240 81.56 9.38 -64.39
N LEU A 241 82.73 8.78 -64.16
CA LEU A 241 83.57 8.25 -65.24
C LEU A 241 82.86 7.11 -65.99
N ARG A 242 82.14 6.22 -65.28
CA ARG A 242 81.29 5.19 -65.91
C ARG A 242 80.15 5.81 -66.72
N GLN A 243 79.48 6.84 -66.20
CA GLN A 243 78.42 7.55 -66.93
C GLN A 243 78.96 8.20 -68.20
N TRP A 244 80.13 8.86 -68.14
CA TRP A 244 80.76 9.46 -69.32
C TRP A 244 81.17 8.41 -70.35
N GLN A 245 81.71 7.26 -69.92
CA GLN A 245 82.00 6.15 -70.82
C GLN A 245 80.75 5.62 -71.52
N GLN A 246 79.63 5.50 -70.81
CA GLN A 246 78.34 5.10 -71.41
C GLN A 246 77.81 6.15 -72.40
N GLN A 247 77.97 7.44 -72.10
CA GLN A 247 77.59 8.51 -73.02
C GLN A 247 78.45 8.51 -74.28
N LEU A 248 79.76 8.27 -74.15
CA LEU A 248 80.68 8.18 -75.27
C LEU A 248 80.31 6.98 -76.16
N THR A 249 80.12 5.80 -75.60
CA THR A 249 79.74 4.61 -76.38
C THR A 249 78.38 4.77 -77.05
N HIS A 250 77.42 5.41 -76.38
CA HIS A 250 76.12 5.75 -76.98
C HIS A 250 76.26 6.76 -78.12
N ALA A 251 77.14 7.76 -77.98
CA ALA A 251 77.43 8.73 -79.03
C ALA A 251 78.14 8.07 -80.23
N GLU A 252 79.09 7.17 -79.99
CA GLU A 252 79.76 6.39 -81.04
C GLU A 252 78.78 5.45 -81.75
N GLN A 253 77.89 4.77 -81.02
CA GLN A 253 76.83 3.94 -81.61
C GLN A 253 75.87 4.77 -82.46
N LYS A 254 75.47 5.97 -81.98
CA LYS A 254 74.67 6.90 -82.78
C LYS A 254 75.40 7.34 -84.05
N LEU A 255 76.69 7.65 -83.95
CA LEU A 255 77.50 8.09 -85.10
C LEU A 255 77.63 6.96 -86.13
N ASN A 256 77.84 5.72 -85.69
CA ASN A 256 77.92 4.55 -86.56
C ASN A 256 76.54 4.09 -87.10
N ALA A 257 75.45 4.45 -86.43
CA ALA A 257 74.07 4.17 -86.89
C ALA A 257 73.54 5.22 -87.87
N LEU A 258 74.25 6.34 -88.10
CA LEU A 258 73.90 7.29 -89.14
C LEU A 258 74.35 6.75 -90.50
N ALA A 259 73.40 6.56 -91.41
CA ALA A 259 73.67 6.12 -92.77
C ALA A 259 74.54 7.13 -93.53
N ALA A 260 75.47 6.63 -94.36
CA ALA A 260 76.30 7.44 -95.24
C ALA A 260 75.41 8.39 -96.07
N ILE A 261 75.66 9.70 -95.94
CA ILE A 261 74.81 10.75 -96.51
C ILE A 261 74.93 10.72 -98.04
N THR A 262 73.94 10.14 -98.70
CA THR A 262 73.67 10.28 -100.14
C THR A 262 72.53 11.26 -100.34
N LEU A 263 72.83 12.56 -100.26
CA LEU A 263 71.89 13.62 -100.66
C LEU A 263 72.64 14.63 -101.52
N THR A 264 72.57 14.42 -102.84
CA THR A 264 72.83 15.44 -103.85
C THR A 264 71.57 16.30 -103.97
N LEU A 265 71.45 17.34 -103.16
CA LEU A 265 70.46 18.40 -103.33
C LEU A 265 71.19 19.73 -103.52
N THR A 266 70.77 20.48 -104.54
CA THR A 266 71.41 21.74 -104.93
C THR A 266 70.87 22.91 -104.10
N ALA A 267 71.68 23.96 -103.95
CA ALA A 267 71.42 25.07 -103.02
C ALA A 267 70.08 25.80 -103.25
N ASP A 268 69.52 25.77 -104.47
CA ASP A 268 68.24 26.41 -104.81
C ASP A 268 67.00 25.65 -104.28
N GLU A 269 67.08 24.32 -104.18
CA GLU A 269 65.98 23.48 -103.66
C GLU A 269 65.84 23.62 -102.14
N VAL A 270 66.96 23.93 -101.45
CA VAL A 270 66.98 24.20 -100.00
C VAL A 270 66.45 25.60 -99.69
N ALA A 271 66.71 26.59 -100.55
CA ALA A 271 66.23 27.96 -100.36
C ALA A 271 64.69 28.08 -100.52
N THR A 272 64.10 27.36 -101.47
CA THR A 272 62.65 27.31 -101.68
C THR A 272 61.91 26.58 -100.56
N ALA A 273 62.47 25.47 -100.04
CA ALA A 273 61.91 24.77 -98.89
C ALA A 273 61.96 25.60 -97.59
N LEU A 274 63.04 26.36 -97.37
CA LEU A 274 63.17 27.27 -96.23
C LEU A 274 62.16 28.43 -96.29
N ALA A 275 61.87 28.96 -97.48
CA ALA A 275 60.86 30.01 -97.66
C ALA A 275 59.43 29.51 -97.32
N GLN A 276 59.05 28.31 -97.79
CA GLN A 276 57.75 27.69 -97.46
C GLN A 276 57.61 27.40 -95.95
N HIS A 277 58.71 27.01 -95.28
CA HIS A 277 58.71 26.82 -93.84
C HIS A 277 58.59 28.12 -93.05
N ALA A 278 59.11 29.23 -93.58
CA ALA A 278 58.98 30.56 -92.97
C ALA A 278 57.54 31.10 -93.05
N GLU A 279 56.84 30.91 -94.18
CA GLU A 279 55.44 31.33 -94.34
C GLU A 279 54.47 30.57 -93.43
N GLN A 280 54.74 29.30 -93.11
CA GLN A 280 53.90 28.47 -92.23
C GLN A 280 54.17 28.69 -90.73
N ARG A 281 55.19 29.47 -90.37
CA ARG A 281 55.59 29.75 -88.98
C ARG A 281 54.49 30.41 -88.13
N PRO A 282 53.77 31.46 -88.58
CA PRO A 282 52.70 32.06 -87.79
C PRO A 282 51.53 31.11 -87.53
N LEU A 283 51.17 30.25 -88.50
CA LEU A 283 50.12 29.24 -88.35
C LEU A 283 50.47 28.19 -87.28
N ARG A 284 51.74 27.74 -87.22
CA ARG A 284 52.19 26.81 -86.16
C ARG A 284 52.23 27.46 -84.78
N GLN A 285 52.66 28.72 -84.69
CA GLN A 285 52.62 29.46 -83.42
C GLN A 285 51.18 29.65 -82.94
N HIS A 286 50.24 29.93 -83.84
CA HIS A 286 48.81 29.99 -83.52
C HIS A 286 48.26 28.65 -83.02
N LEU A 287 48.62 27.53 -83.66
CA LEU A 287 48.23 26.19 -83.21
C LEU A 287 48.77 25.85 -81.82
N VAL A 288 50.03 26.19 -81.53
CA VAL A 288 50.62 25.95 -80.20
C VAL A 288 49.96 26.83 -79.13
N ALA A 289 49.67 28.10 -79.44
CA ALA A 289 48.95 28.98 -78.52
C ALA A 289 47.51 28.50 -78.25
N LEU A 290 46.77 28.09 -79.28
CA LEU A 290 45.44 27.51 -79.15
C LEU A 290 45.48 26.20 -78.36
N HIS A 291 46.46 25.33 -78.60
CA HIS A 291 46.61 24.08 -77.85
C HIS A 291 46.89 24.36 -76.36
N GLY A 292 47.72 25.37 -76.06
CA GLY A 292 47.99 25.84 -74.69
C GLY A 292 46.77 26.41 -73.97
N GLN A 293 45.76 26.94 -74.70
CA GLN A 293 44.50 27.41 -74.13
C GLN A 293 43.44 26.30 -73.99
N ILE A 294 43.40 25.34 -74.92
CA ILE A 294 42.41 24.26 -74.95
C ILE A 294 42.65 23.22 -73.84
N VAL A 295 43.91 22.83 -73.60
CA VAL A 295 44.26 21.82 -72.58
C VAL A 295 43.79 22.19 -71.16
N PRO A 296 44.03 23.41 -70.64
CA PRO A 296 43.52 23.79 -69.32
C PRO A 296 41.99 23.93 -69.30
N GLN A 297 41.35 24.36 -70.40
CA GLN A 297 39.89 24.42 -70.49
C GLN A 297 39.25 23.02 -70.47
N GLN A 298 39.80 22.04 -71.18
CA GLN A 298 39.34 20.65 -71.14
C GLN A 298 39.47 20.05 -69.72
N LYS A 299 40.58 20.34 -69.03
CA LYS A 299 40.78 19.91 -67.65
C LYS A 299 39.76 20.54 -66.69
N ARG A 300 39.42 21.82 -66.89
CA ARG A 300 38.38 22.53 -66.11
C ARG A 300 36.98 21.99 -66.40
N LEU A 301 36.68 21.64 -67.65
CA LEU A 301 35.39 21.07 -68.05
C LEU A 301 35.17 19.70 -67.40
N ALA A 302 36.20 18.84 -67.38
CA ALA A 302 36.15 17.56 -66.69
C ALA A 302 35.92 17.71 -65.17
N GLN A 303 36.58 18.68 -64.52
CA GLN A 303 36.38 18.97 -63.10
C GLN A 303 34.95 19.46 -62.80
N LEU A 304 34.41 20.34 -63.65
CA LEU A 304 33.04 20.83 -63.51
C LEU A 304 31.99 19.73 -63.74
N GLN A 305 32.22 18.80 -64.67
CA GLN A 305 31.34 17.65 -64.86
C GLN A 305 31.27 16.76 -63.62
N VAL A 306 32.41 16.47 -62.98
CA VAL A 306 32.45 15.73 -61.71
C VAL A 306 31.71 16.49 -60.59
N ALA A 307 31.92 17.81 -60.51
CA ALA A 307 31.23 18.64 -59.51
C ALA A 307 29.71 18.65 -59.71
N ILE A 308 29.23 18.78 -60.97
CA ILE A 308 27.81 18.72 -61.31
C ILE A 308 27.23 17.35 -60.93
N GLN A 309 27.94 16.27 -61.20
CA GLN A 309 27.49 14.91 -60.89
C GLN A 309 27.32 14.69 -59.38
N ASN A 310 28.25 15.19 -58.57
CA ASN A 310 28.16 15.15 -57.11
C ASN A 310 26.99 15.98 -56.58
N VAL A 311 26.80 17.22 -57.07
CA VAL A 311 25.67 18.08 -56.65
C VAL A 311 24.32 17.46 -57.05
N THR A 312 24.25 16.80 -58.21
CA THR A 312 23.02 16.13 -58.66
C THR A 312 22.70 14.92 -57.77
N GLN A 313 23.70 14.16 -57.32
CA GLN A 313 23.51 13.08 -56.34
C GLN A 313 23.06 13.60 -54.97
N GLU A 314 23.63 14.70 -54.48
CA GLU A 314 23.15 15.31 -53.23
C GLU A 314 21.70 15.80 -53.34
N GLN A 315 21.33 16.38 -54.50
CA GLN A 315 19.98 16.88 -54.72
C GLN A 315 18.94 15.74 -54.77
N THR A 316 19.26 14.59 -55.38
CA THR A 316 18.37 13.43 -55.38
C THR A 316 18.18 12.83 -53.99
N GLN A 317 19.25 12.74 -53.19
CA GLN A 317 19.17 12.30 -51.80
C GLN A 317 18.31 13.24 -50.93
N ARG A 318 18.52 14.56 -51.05
CA ARG A 318 17.71 15.55 -50.31
C ARG A 318 16.23 15.52 -50.73
N ASN A 319 15.93 15.34 -52.02
CA ASN A 319 14.55 15.21 -52.50
C ASN A 319 13.87 13.93 -52.00
N ALA A 320 14.60 12.81 -51.92
CA ALA A 320 14.07 11.58 -51.34
C ALA A 320 13.70 11.77 -49.86
N ALA A 321 14.56 12.39 -49.07
CA ALA A 321 14.29 12.70 -47.67
C ALA A 321 13.09 13.65 -47.50
N LEU A 322 12.95 14.66 -48.38
CA LEU A 322 11.80 15.58 -48.36
C LEU A 322 10.47 14.88 -48.67
N ASN A 323 10.46 13.93 -49.62
CA ASN A 323 9.27 13.13 -49.92
C ASN A 323 8.89 12.20 -48.78
N GLU A 324 9.86 11.60 -48.08
CA GLU A 324 9.60 10.78 -46.90
C GLU A 324 8.97 11.62 -45.77
N MET A 325 9.47 12.83 -45.54
CA MET A 325 8.89 13.75 -44.56
C MET A 325 7.48 14.21 -44.93
N ARG A 326 7.20 14.41 -46.23
CA ARG A 326 5.84 14.72 -46.72
C ARG A 326 4.86 13.57 -46.54
N GLN A 327 5.29 12.32 -46.77
CA GLN A 327 4.49 11.12 -46.48
C GLN A 327 4.13 11.06 -44.99
N ARG A 328 5.11 11.20 -44.10
CA ARG A 328 4.89 11.23 -42.64
C ARG A 328 3.95 12.36 -42.20
N TYR A 329 4.07 13.53 -42.80
CA TYR A 329 3.15 14.64 -42.54
C TYR A 329 1.72 14.29 -42.97
N LYS A 330 1.56 13.72 -44.18
CA LYS A 330 0.26 13.32 -44.73
C LYS A 330 -0.44 12.29 -43.84
N GLU A 331 0.29 11.26 -43.39
CA GLU A 331 -0.18 10.26 -42.42
C GLU A 331 -0.63 10.91 -41.11
N LYS A 332 0.17 11.84 -40.56
CA LYS A 332 -0.18 12.54 -39.32
C LYS A 332 -1.40 13.46 -39.47
N THR A 333 -1.56 14.15 -40.59
CA THR A 333 -2.79 14.92 -40.87
C THR A 333 -4.01 14.02 -41.05
N GLN A 334 -3.86 12.84 -41.65
CA GLN A 334 -4.94 11.86 -41.79
C GLN A 334 -5.38 11.36 -40.40
N GLN A 335 -4.43 11.00 -39.53
CA GLN A 335 -4.69 10.62 -38.13
C GLN A 335 -5.44 11.73 -37.36
N LEU A 336 -5.08 12.99 -37.59
CA LEU A 336 -5.73 14.13 -36.93
C LEU A 336 -7.16 14.34 -37.46
N ALA A 337 -7.38 14.14 -38.76
CA ALA A 337 -8.72 14.17 -39.36
C ALA A 337 -9.61 13.05 -38.82
N ASP A 338 -9.08 11.83 -38.70
CA ASP A 338 -9.79 10.68 -38.14
C ASP A 338 -10.16 10.89 -36.66
N VAL A 339 -9.26 11.49 -35.87
CA VAL A 339 -9.58 11.86 -34.47
C VAL A 339 -10.66 12.95 -34.42
N LYS A 340 -10.64 13.93 -35.33
CA LYS A 340 -11.68 14.96 -35.39
C LYS A 340 -13.04 14.38 -35.77
N THR A 341 -13.14 13.47 -36.73
CA THR A 341 -14.40 12.80 -37.08
C THR A 341 -14.91 11.93 -35.93
N ILE A 342 -14.03 11.26 -35.18
CA ILE A 342 -14.42 10.54 -33.96
C ILE A 342 -15.00 11.52 -32.92
N CYS A 343 -14.34 12.65 -32.65
CA CYS A 343 -14.87 13.65 -31.73
C CYS A 343 -16.19 14.27 -32.19
N GLU A 344 -16.38 14.51 -33.49
CA GLU A 344 -17.65 14.99 -34.04
C GLU A 344 -18.76 13.94 -33.92
N GLN A 345 -18.43 12.65 -34.10
CA GLN A 345 -19.36 11.55 -33.87
C GLN A 345 -19.72 11.42 -32.39
N GLU A 346 -18.76 11.54 -31.47
CA GLU A 346 -19.03 11.58 -30.03
C GLU A 346 -19.89 12.79 -29.63
N ALA A 347 -19.63 13.97 -30.20
CA ALA A 347 -20.48 15.14 -30.00
C ALA A 347 -21.90 14.90 -30.53
N ARG A 348 -22.04 14.27 -31.71
CA ARG A 348 -23.33 13.88 -32.30
C ARG A 348 -24.08 12.88 -31.41
N ILE A 349 -23.38 11.86 -30.90
CA ILE A 349 -23.92 10.88 -29.94
C ILE A 349 -24.38 11.59 -28.67
N LYS A 350 -23.59 12.51 -28.10
CA LYS A 350 -24.02 13.32 -26.96
C LYS A 350 -25.27 14.15 -27.24
N THR A 351 -25.40 14.79 -28.40
CA THR A 351 -26.63 15.49 -28.78
C THR A 351 -27.83 14.55 -28.98
N LEU A 352 -27.62 13.35 -29.54
CA LEU A 352 -28.67 12.35 -29.71
C LEU A 352 -29.10 11.71 -28.39
N GLU A 353 -28.18 11.50 -27.45
CA GLU A 353 -28.47 11.08 -26.08
C GLU A 353 -29.22 12.17 -25.31
N ALA A 354 -28.85 13.45 -25.48
CA ALA A 354 -29.57 14.58 -24.92
C ALA A 354 -31.00 14.71 -25.50
N GLN A 355 -31.18 14.48 -26.81
CA GLN A 355 -32.51 14.43 -27.45
C GLN A 355 -33.33 13.21 -26.99
N ARG A 356 -32.70 12.05 -26.79
CA ARG A 356 -33.35 10.86 -26.23
C ARG A 356 -33.79 11.08 -24.78
N ALA A 357 -33.03 11.84 -23.99
CA ALA A 357 -33.41 12.22 -22.63
C ALA A 357 -34.58 13.23 -22.58
N GLN A 358 -34.85 13.97 -23.67
CA GLN A 358 -35.98 14.91 -23.77
C GLN A 358 -37.25 14.29 -24.35
N LEU A 359 -37.17 13.11 -24.98
CA LEU A 359 -38.34 12.39 -25.52
C LEU A 359 -38.99 11.51 -24.43
N GLN A 360 -40.06 12.03 -23.82
CA GLN A 360 -41.00 11.26 -23.01
C GLN A 360 -41.77 10.26 -23.88
N ALA A 361 -41.97 9.05 -23.36
CA ALA A 361 -42.71 8.00 -24.06
C ALA A 361 -44.14 8.44 -24.36
N GLY A 362 -44.48 8.61 -25.65
CA GLY A 362 -45.87 8.60 -26.09
C GLY A 362 -46.36 9.71 -27.03
N GLN A 363 -45.54 10.64 -27.52
CA GLN A 363 -45.94 11.56 -28.61
C GLN A 363 -44.76 11.88 -29.54
N PRO A 364 -45.04 12.06 -30.85
CA PRO A 364 -44.10 11.79 -31.94
C PRO A 364 -42.83 12.64 -31.98
#